data_AF-A0A1F8U2I9-F1
#
_entry.id   AF-A0A1F8U2I9-F1
#
_cell.length_a   1.000
_cell.length_b   1.000
_cell.length_c   1.000
_cell.angle_alpha   90.00
_cell.angle_beta   90.00
_cell.angle_gamma   90.00
#
_symmetry.space_group_name_H-M   'P 1'
#
loop_
_entity.id
_entity.type
_entity.pdbx_description
1 polymer ?
#
loop_
_entity_poly.entity_id
_entity_poly.type
_entity_poly.pdbx_seq_one_letter_code
_entity_poly.pdbx_strand_id
1 'polypeptide(L)'
;MVVADLTDHNANVFYELALRHAFRKPVVLLILKEQKLPFDVHGIRTIHYDLSLDGVAEAREEVKNQIVTALAEEYEVESPVTMAAQLDEISRSTKPESQLLFKTISDQLENTNKTVLELKDNLEKFVPRSLDMKEIIPPQIRDQISDTLRCYAEEIELLKSVRHAGIIGLYKRREMAIKAFSRYIDEESSEIMVVGSSLKGLLQKEEYKEVAEKLRFKQGLIKVKYLLTHPIVADFRANQENRRPTEIGLEIIKSLETLRDWGVDCSNVRLYLGTPTCFAIKTTRQMLVNPYPYISVSFDSPCLLLEYSPESGSERPGYFFDEFKSRHFGAWDTDLAVHIQNYDQAIGYYYEKLSDYSYQVSSLIEEGKKAPVR
;
A
#
# COMPACT_ATOMS: atom_id res chain seq x y z
N MET A 1 20.74 -3.72 9.91
CA MET A 1 20.33 -5.10 9.59
C MET A 1 18.85 -5.26 9.92
N VAL A 2 18.10 -6.04 9.16
CA VAL A 2 16.72 -6.47 9.48
C VAL A 2 16.61 -7.96 9.19
N VAL A 3 15.82 -8.66 9.98
CA VAL A 3 15.38 -10.02 9.68
C VAL A 3 13.90 -9.93 9.32
N ALA A 4 13.52 -10.38 8.13
CA ALA A 4 12.15 -10.33 7.63
C ALA A 4 11.58 -11.75 7.55
N ASP A 5 10.51 -11.99 8.31
CA ASP A 5 9.75 -13.23 8.22
C ASP A 5 8.63 -13.07 7.19
N LEU A 6 8.70 -13.88 6.14
CA LEU A 6 7.79 -13.89 5.00
C LEU A 6 6.64 -14.89 5.19
N THR A 7 6.56 -15.54 6.35
CA THR A 7 5.46 -16.43 6.72
C THR A 7 4.11 -15.71 6.63
N ASP A 8 3.11 -16.42 6.12
CA ASP A 8 1.73 -15.98 5.86
C ASP A 8 1.60 -14.84 4.84
N HIS A 9 2.67 -14.57 4.10
CA HIS A 9 2.70 -13.61 2.99
C HIS A 9 2.18 -12.21 3.36
N ASN A 10 2.54 -11.71 4.56
CA ASN A 10 2.08 -10.42 5.05
C ASN A 10 2.52 -9.26 4.13
N ALA A 11 1.57 -8.64 3.43
CA ALA A 11 1.81 -7.57 2.45
C ALA A 11 2.63 -6.38 3.01
N ASN A 12 2.52 -6.07 4.30
CA ASN A 12 3.30 -5.00 4.91
C ASN A 12 4.80 -5.36 4.97
N VAL A 13 5.13 -6.62 5.24
CA VAL A 13 6.52 -7.10 5.25
C VAL A 13 7.11 -7.02 3.84
N PHE A 14 6.35 -7.35 2.80
CA PHE A 14 6.81 -7.19 1.41
C PHE A 14 7.01 -5.72 1.02
N TYR A 15 6.16 -4.82 1.49
CA TYR A 15 6.34 -3.38 1.27
C TYR A 15 7.64 -2.87 1.92
N GLU A 16 7.90 -3.24 3.18
CA GLU A 16 9.13 -2.89 3.88
C GLU A 16 10.36 -3.52 3.22
N LEU A 17 10.25 -4.76 2.77
CA LEU A 17 11.28 -5.47 2.02
C LEU A 17 11.62 -4.76 0.69
N ALA A 18 10.61 -4.31 -0.05
CA ALA A 18 10.80 -3.56 -1.30
C ALA A 18 11.57 -2.24 -1.06
N LEU A 19 11.21 -1.48 -0.02
CA LEU A 19 11.96 -0.27 0.36
C LEU A 19 13.40 -0.62 0.74
N ARG A 20 13.60 -1.70 1.49
CA ARG A 20 14.92 -2.17 1.92
C ARG A 20 15.82 -2.52 0.72
N HIS A 21 15.26 -3.22 -0.27
CA HIS A 21 15.92 -3.52 -1.54
C HIS A 21 16.31 -2.25 -2.30
N ALA A 22 15.41 -1.26 -2.38
CA ALA A 22 15.67 0.00 -3.06
C ALA A 22 16.81 0.81 -2.40
N PHE A 23 16.89 0.80 -1.06
CA PHE A 23 17.93 1.50 -0.31
C PHE A 23 19.21 0.67 -0.08
N ARG A 24 19.33 -0.50 -0.71
CA ARG A 24 20.52 -1.39 -0.62
C ARG A 24 20.91 -1.68 0.83
N LYS A 25 19.92 -1.88 1.71
CA LYS A 25 20.18 -2.20 3.12
C LYS A 25 20.12 -3.71 3.32
N PRO A 26 21.06 -4.30 4.07
CA PRO A 26 21.11 -5.76 4.24
C PRO A 26 19.88 -6.27 4.99
N VAL A 27 19.42 -7.44 4.57
CA VAL A 27 18.24 -8.15 5.08
C VAL A 27 18.47 -9.66 5.06
N VAL A 28 17.99 -10.34 6.10
CA VAL A 28 17.92 -11.81 6.16
C VAL A 28 16.45 -12.20 6.03
N LEU A 29 16.14 -13.11 5.10
CA LEU A 29 14.78 -13.58 4.87
C LEU A 29 14.55 -14.92 5.58
N LEU A 30 13.39 -15.05 6.21
CA LEU A 30 12.89 -16.28 6.83
C LEU A 30 11.54 -16.63 6.22
N ILE A 31 11.24 -17.92 6.11
CA ILE A 31 9.89 -18.39 5.79
C ILE A 31 9.66 -19.77 6.40
N LEU A 32 8.44 -20.04 6.84
CA LEU A 32 8.05 -21.38 7.27
C LEU A 32 8.22 -22.39 6.13
N LYS A 33 8.86 -23.53 6.40
CA LYS A 33 9.27 -24.55 5.42
C LYS A 33 8.13 -25.06 4.52
N GLU A 34 6.91 -25.11 5.05
CA GLU A 34 5.71 -25.56 4.33
C GLU A 34 5.11 -24.50 3.39
N GLN A 35 5.60 -23.26 3.46
CA GLN A 35 5.10 -22.15 2.66
C GLN A 35 6.02 -21.83 1.49
N LYS A 36 5.41 -21.41 0.38
CA LYS A 36 6.11 -21.12 -0.87
C LYS A 36 6.56 -19.67 -0.91
N LEU A 37 7.82 -19.44 -1.28
CA LEU A 37 8.32 -18.10 -1.61
C LEU A 37 7.59 -17.54 -2.85
N PRO A 38 7.12 -16.28 -2.80
CA PRO A 38 6.65 -15.57 -3.99
C PRO A 38 7.74 -15.47 -5.06
N PHE A 39 7.34 -15.38 -6.32
CA PHE A 39 8.28 -15.41 -7.45
C PHE A 39 9.30 -14.27 -7.38
N ASP A 40 8.90 -13.09 -6.91
CA ASP A 40 9.74 -11.87 -6.83
C ASP A 40 10.95 -12.00 -5.89
N VAL A 41 10.85 -12.90 -4.90
CA VAL A 41 11.89 -13.12 -3.87
C VAL A 41 12.50 -14.51 -3.95
N HIS A 42 12.10 -15.33 -4.93
CA HIS A 42 12.52 -16.72 -5.06
C HIS A 42 14.03 -16.87 -5.31
N GLY A 43 14.65 -15.89 -5.97
CA GLY A 43 16.09 -15.84 -6.21
C GLY A 43 16.92 -15.31 -5.04
N ILE A 44 16.28 -14.89 -3.93
CA ILE A 44 16.98 -14.31 -2.78
C ILE A 44 17.20 -15.41 -1.73
N ARG A 45 18.42 -15.47 -1.19
CA ARG A 45 18.77 -16.38 -0.11
C ARG A 45 17.78 -16.21 1.06
N THR A 46 17.04 -17.28 1.33
CA THR A 46 16.00 -17.33 2.36
C THR A 46 16.21 -18.56 3.23
N ILE A 47 16.04 -18.37 4.54
CA ILE A 47 16.12 -19.44 5.53
C ILE A 47 14.73 -20.07 5.67
N HIS A 48 14.63 -21.34 5.31
CA HIS A 48 13.41 -22.12 5.54
C HIS A 48 13.47 -22.74 6.93
N TYR A 49 12.55 -22.35 7.82
CA TYR A 49 12.54 -22.82 9.20
C TYR A 49 11.29 -23.65 9.51
N ASP A 50 11.38 -24.48 10.54
CA ASP A 50 10.24 -25.16 11.16
C ASP A 50 10.24 -24.96 12.67
N LEU A 51 9.15 -25.33 13.33
CA LEU A 51 8.93 -25.08 14.76
C LEU A 51 9.43 -26.22 15.66
N SER A 52 10.19 -27.19 15.12
CA SER A 52 10.84 -28.22 15.94
C SER A 52 12.00 -27.62 16.73
N LEU A 53 12.39 -28.28 17.84
CA LEU A 53 13.52 -27.80 18.66
C LEU A 53 14.83 -27.71 17.85
N ASP A 54 15.07 -28.70 16.99
CA ASP A 54 16.24 -28.74 16.12
C ASP A 54 16.13 -27.69 15.01
N GLY A 55 14.97 -27.55 14.36
CA GLY A 55 14.74 -26.56 13.31
C GLY A 55 14.86 -25.11 13.78
N VAL A 56 14.41 -24.79 15.00
CA VAL A 56 14.60 -23.47 15.62
C VAL A 56 16.08 -23.22 15.91
N ALA A 57 16.81 -24.22 16.41
CA ALA A 57 18.24 -24.09 16.69
C ALA A 57 19.06 -23.87 15.40
N GLU A 58 18.76 -24.63 14.35
CA GLU A 58 19.38 -24.50 13.02
C GLU A 58 19.07 -23.14 12.39
N ALA A 59 17.81 -22.72 12.37
CA ALA A 59 17.40 -21.42 11.82
C ALA A 59 18.07 -20.26 12.56
N ARG A 60 18.20 -20.35 13.89
CA ARG A 60 18.87 -19.33 14.69
C ARG A 60 20.36 -19.22 14.35
N GLU A 61 21.05 -20.34 14.20
CA GLU A 61 22.47 -20.31 13.84
C GLU A 61 22.68 -19.81 12.41
N GLU A 62 21.79 -20.19 11.47
CA GLU A 62 21.83 -19.71 10.09
C GLU A 62 21.53 -18.21 10.00
N VAL A 63 20.54 -17.69 10.74
CA VAL A 63 20.27 -16.24 10.82
C VAL A 63 21.50 -15.50 11.32
N LYS A 64 22.14 -16.01 12.38
CA LYS A 64 23.37 -15.42 12.93
C LYS A 64 24.50 -15.42 11.91
N ASN A 65 24.71 -16.52 11.20
CA ASN A 65 25.72 -16.61 10.14
C ASN A 65 25.46 -15.60 9.03
N GLN A 66 24.22 -15.53 8.53
CA GLN A 66 23.87 -14.57 7.48
C GLN A 66 23.98 -13.11 7.93
N ILE A 67 23.64 -12.81 9.19
CA ILE A 67 23.84 -11.45 9.75
C ILE A 67 25.33 -11.10 9.79
N VAL A 68 26.19 -12.02 10.23
CA VAL A 68 27.64 -11.79 10.28
C VAL A 68 28.18 -11.54 8.88
N THR A 69 27.81 -12.35 7.90
CA THR A 69 28.20 -12.16 6.49
C THR A 69 27.71 -10.82 5.95
N ALA A 70 26.43 -10.49 6.18
CA ALA A 70 25.81 -9.30 5.61
C ALA A 70 26.16 -7.98 6.33
N LEU A 71 26.96 -8.04 7.41
CA LEU A 71 27.55 -6.88 8.10
C LEU A 71 29.05 -6.74 7.85
N ALA A 72 29.68 -7.65 7.12
CA ALA A 72 31.10 -7.53 6.76
C ALA A 72 31.33 -6.29 5.87
N GLU A 73 32.48 -5.63 6.02
CA GLU A 73 32.79 -4.38 5.31
C GLU A 73 32.77 -4.52 3.78
N GLU A 74 33.10 -5.71 3.27
CA GLU A 74 33.15 -6.02 1.83
C GLU A 74 31.83 -6.61 1.30
N TYR A 75 30.78 -6.70 2.12
CA TYR A 75 29.52 -7.29 1.70
C TYR A 75 28.71 -6.33 0.82
N GLU A 76 28.62 -6.65 -0.47
CA GLU A 76 27.69 -5.98 -1.37
C GLU A 76 26.28 -6.57 -1.22
N VAL A 77 25.31 -5.68 -0.95
CA VAL A 77 23.90 -6.08 -0.84
C VAL A 77 23.34 -6.31 -2.24
N GLU A 78 23.28 -7.57 -2.63
CA GLU A 78 22.52 -8.02 -3.78
C GLU A 78 21.01 -7.88 -3.51
N SER A 79 20.31 -7.28 -4.46
CA SER A 79 18.86 -7.11 -4.43
C SER A 79 18.36 -7.16 -5.87
N PRO A 80 17.12 -7.63 -6.11
CA PRO A 80 16.55 -7.65 -7.46
C PRO A 80 16.59 -6.28 -8.14
N VAL A 81 16.43 -5.20 -7.36
CA VAL A 81 16.51 -3.82 -7.84
C VAL A 81 17.94 -3.42 -8.19
N THR A 82 18.93 -3.83 -7.39
CA THR A 82 20.34 -3.55 -7.68
C THR A 82 20.87 -4.37 -8.86
N MET A 83 20.48 -5.63 -8.98
CA MET A 83 20.84 -6.46 -10.13
C MET A 83 20.29 -5.87 -11.43
N ALA A 84 19.02 -5.45 -11.43
CA ALA A 84 18.43 -4.76 -12.58
C ALA A 84 19.17 -3.45 -12.91
N ALA A 85 19.54 -2.65 -11.91
CA ALA A 85 20.30 -1.42 -12.10
C ALA A 85 21.74 -1.67 -12.59
N GLN A 86 22.43 -2.71 -12.09
CA GLN A 86 23.77 -3.10 -12.53
C GLN A 86 23.74 -3.65 -13.96
N LEU A 87 22.70 -4.41 -14.34
CA LEU A 87 22.51 -4.86 -15.71
C LEU A 87 22.30 -3.68 -16.68
N ASP A 88 21.56 -2.66 -16.26
CA ASP A 88 21.42 -1.40 -17.03
C ASP A 88 22.76 -0.65 -17.11
N GLU A 89 23.55 -0.61 -16.03
CA GLU A 89 24.88 0.01 -16.01
C GLU A 89 25.89 -0.72 -16.90
N ILE A 90 25.89 -2.07 -16.89
CA ILE A 90 26.70 -2.91 -17.78
C ILE A 90 26.30 -2.69 -19.24
N SER A 91 24.99 -2.54 -19.52
CA SER A 91 24.49 -2.22 -20.85
C SER A 91 24.98 -0.85 -21.35
N ARG A 92 25.35 0.06 -20.45
CA ARG A 92 25.86 1.42 -20.74
C ARG A 92 27.39 1.55 -20.63
N SER A 93 28.09 0.50 -20.21
CA SER A 93 29.54 0.49 -19.94
C SER A 93 30.39 0.46 -21.22
N THR A 94 31.45 1.28 -21.26
CA THR A 94 32.44 1.32 -22.36
C THR A 94 33.65 0.38 -22.14
N LYS A 95 33.66 -0.44 -21.09
CA LYS A 95 34.77 -1.35 -20.79
C LYS A 95 34.74 -2.60 -21.70
N PRO A 96 35.87 -2.98 -22.34
CA PRO A 96 35.90 -4.03 -23.36
C PRO A 96 35.56 -5.44 -22.84
N GLU A 97 35.87 -5.75 -21.58
CA GLU A 97 35.53 -7.05 -20.97
C GLU A 97 34.02 -7.19 -20.69
N SER A 98 33.38 -6.12 -20.20
CA SER A 98 31.93 -6.05 -20.00
C SER A 98 31.18 -6.10 -21.34
N GLN A 99 31.73 -5.48 -22.39
CA GLN A 99 31.18 -5.55 -23.75
C GLN A 99 31.26 -6.98 -24.31
N LEU A 100 32.32 -7.74 -24.03
CA LEU A 100 32.44 -9.12 -24.51
C LEU A 100 31.44 -10.07 -23.83
N LEU A 101 31.26 -9.92 -22.53
CA LEU A 101 30.27 -10.66 -21.74
C LEU A 101 28.84 -10.30 -22.16
N PHE A 102 28.55 -9.01 -22.28
CA PHE A 102 27.27 -8.51 -22.77
C PHE A 102 27.01 -8.96 -24.21
N LYS A 103 28.02 -8.92 -25.08
CA LYS A 103 27.93 -9.44 -26.45
C LYS A 103 27.65 -10.94 -26.46
N THR A 104 28.33 -11.73 -25.64
CA THR A 104 28.10 -13.19 -25.60
C THR A 104 26.68 -13.54 -25.12
N ILE A 105 26.18 -12.84 -24.09
CA ILE A 105 24.80 -12.98 -23.59
C ILE A 105 23.81 -12.48 -24.65
N SER A 106 24.11 -11.35 -25.30
CA SER A 106 23.30 -10.79 -26.38
C SER A 106 23.26 -11.71 -27.59
N ASP A 107 24.36 -12.35 -27.98
CA ASP A 107 24.46 -13.29 -29.10
C ASP A 107 23.64 -14.56 -28.79
N GLN A 108 23.62 -15.03 -27.54
CA GLN A 108 22.76 -16.14 -27.11
C GLN A 108 21.27 -15.75 -27.10
N LEU A 109 20.95 -14.55 -26.62
CA LEU A 109 19.60 -13.99 -26.69
C LEU A 109 19.17 -13.74 -28.13
N GLU A 110 20.08 -13.34 -29.02
CA GLU A 110 19.82 -13.12 -30.44
C GLU A 110 19.58 -14.43 -31.17
N ASN A 111 20.29 -15.51 -30.82
CA ASN A 111 19.99 -16.85 -31.34
C ASN A 111 18.63 -17.38 -30.85
N THR A 112 18.29 -17.11 -29.59
CA THR A 112 16.98 -17.46 -29.02
C THR A 112 15.87 -16.63 -29.70
N ASN A 113 16.09 -15.34 -29.89
CA ASN A 113 15.20 -14.44 -30.61
C ASN A 113 15.09 -14.80 -32.09
N LYS A 114 16.15 -15.27 -32.76
CA LYS A 114 16.08 -15.80 -34.13
C LYS A 114 15.14 -17.00 -34.22
N THR A 115 15.21 -17.90 -33.23
CA THR A 115 14.31 -19.05 -33.16
C THR A 115 12.85 -18.60 -32.97
N VAL A 116 12.62 -17.58 -32.15
CA VAL A 116 11.29 -16.96 -31.95
C VAL A 116 10.83 -16.16 -33.18
N LEU A 117 11.74 -15.49 -33.88
CA LEU A 117 11.49 -14.74 -35.11
C LEU A 117 11.19 -15.66 -36.29
N GLU A 118 11.83 -16.83 -36.40
CA GLU A 118 11.47 -17.84 -37.40
C GLU A 118 10.05 -18.39 -37.18
N LEU A 119 9.61 -18.49 -35.92
CA LEU A 119 8.22 -18.82 -35.56
C LEU A 119 7.26 -17.66 -35.90
N LYS A 120 7.72 -16.41 -35.80
CA LYS A 120 6.94 -15.19 -36.09
C LYS A 120 6.87 -14.86 -37.58
N ASP A 121 7.93 -15.11 -38.35
CA ASP A 121 8.02 -14.94 -39.82
C ASP A 121 7.05 -15.87 -40.55
N ASN A 122 6.74 -17.03 -39.96
CA ASN A 122 5.69 -17.90 -40.46
C ASN A 122 4.28 -17.32 -40.26
N LEU A 123 4.10 -16.37 -39.32
CA LEU A 123 2.85 -15.68 -39.04
C LEU A 123 2.71 -14.32 -39.76
N GLU A 124 3.81 -13.65 -40.09
CA GLU A 124 3.82 -12.26 -40.62
C GLU A 124 3.84 -12.13 -42.16
N LYS A 125 3.78 -13.23 -42.93
CA LYS A 125 3.65 -13.24 -44.40
C LYS A 125 2.43 -12.49 -44.99
N PHE A 126 1.61 -11.83 -44.17
CA PHE A 126 0.35 -11.22 -44.58
C PHE A 126 0.31 -9.68 -44.70
N VAL A 127 1.35 -8.91 -44.33
CA VAL A 127 1.27 -7.44 -44.46
C VAL A 127 2.65 -6.79 -44.73
N PRO A 128 2.88 -6.10 -45.87
CA PRO A 128 4.12 -5.35 -46.10
C PRO A 128 4.00 -3.87 -45.67
N ARG A 129 5.08 -3.31 -45.09
CA ARG A 129 5.25 -1.86 -44.85
C ARG A 129 6.61 -1.32 -45.33
N SER A 130 6.54 -0.05 -45.71
CA SER A 130 7.48 0.85 -46.40
C SER A 130 8.74 1.28 -45.60
N LEU A 131 9.75 1.70 -46.37
CA LEU A 131 11.07 2.30 -46.04
C LEU A 131 11.32 2.76 -44.59
N ASP A 132 12.42 2.27 -44.00
CA ASP A 132 12.85 2.50 -42.62
C ASP A 132 13.79 3.74 -42.52
N MET A 133 13.42 4.73 -41.71
CA MET A 133 14.18 5.98 -41.47
C MET A 133 15.54 5.79 -40.75
N LYS A 134 15.86 4.56 -40.33
CA LYS A 134 17.04 4.23 -39.51
C LYS A 134 18.39 4.47 -40.18
N GLU A 135 18.46 4.53 -41.50
CA GLU A 135 19.73 4.64 -42.23
C GLU A 135 20.33 6.06 -42.23
N ILE A 136 19.55 7.08 -41.85
CA ILE A 136 19.94 8.50 -41.98
C ILE A 136 20.53 9.07 -40.68
N ILE A 137 20.33 8.40 -39.54
CA ILE A 137 20.68 8.94 -38.22
C ILE A 137 22.07 8.43 -37.77
N PRO A 138 23.01 9.32 -37.39
CA PRO A 138 24.33 8.95 -36.85
C PRO A 138 24.23 7.97 -35.67
N PRO A 139 25.15 7.01 -35.53
CA PRO A 139 25.08 5.95 -34.51
C PRO A 139 24.94 6.49 -33.09
N GLN A 140 25.68 7.54 -32.72
CA GLN A 140 25.63 8.11 -31.38
C GLN A 140 24.24 8.70 -31.04
N ILE A 141 23.58 9.30 -32.03
CA ILE A 141 22.23 9.87 -31.87
C ILE A 141 21.21 8.74 -31.84
N ARG A 142 21.40 7.70 -32.66
CA ARG A 142 20.55 6.51 -32.68
C ARG A 142 20.57 5.78 -31.34
N ASP A 143 21.76 5.58 -30.76
CA ASP A 143 21.93 4.88 -29.49
C ASP A 143 21.33 5.69 -28.34
N GLN A 144 21.56 7.01 -28.29
CA GLN A 144 20.92 7.90 -27.31
C GLN A 144 19.39 7.92 -27.45
N ILE A 145 18.86 7.96 -28.67
CA ILE A 145 17.42 7.86 -28.93
C ILE A 145 16.90 6.50 -28.47
N SER A 146 17.63 5.41 -28.75
CA SER A 146 17.19 4.07 -28.40
C SER A 146 17.18 3.84 -26.88
N ASP A 147 18.18 4.34 -26.16
CA ASP A 147 18.22 4.32 -24.69
C ASP A 147 17.08 5.15 -24.09
N THR A 148 16.86 6.35 -24.62
CA THR A 148 15.76 7.22 -24.18
C THR A 148 14.40 6.55 -24.42
N LEU A 149 14.20 5.94 -25.60
CA LEU A 149 12.98 5.21 -25.93
C LEU A 149 12.78 3.98 -25.04
N ARG A 150 13.86 3.28 -24.68
CA ARG A 150 13.80 2.14 -23.75
C ARG A 150 13.37 2.59 -22.35
N CYS A 151 13.98 3.64 -21.79
CA CYS A 151 13.57 4.20 -20.51
C CYS A 151 12.08 4.60 -20.51
N TYR A 152 11.63 5.30 -21.56
CA TYR A 152 10.22 5.66 -21.68
C TYR A 152 9.30 4.45 -21.85
N ALA A 153 9.73 3.39 -22.54
CA ALA A 153 8.96 2.16 -22.66
C ALA A 153 8.76 1.48 -21.29
N GLU A 154 9.82 1.38 -20.48
CA GLU A 154 9.74 0.83 -19.12
C GLU A 154 8.82 1.67 -18.22
N GLU A 155 8.92 3.00 -18.28
CA GLU A 155 8.02 3.90 -17.55
C GLU A 155 6.55 3.73 -18.01
N ILE A 156 6.31 3.57 -19.31
CA ILE A 156 4.98 3.33 -19.86
C ILE A 156 4.42 1.98 -19.38
N GLU A 157 5.22 0.92 -19.34
CA GLU A 157 4.79 -0.38 -18.84
C GLU A 157 4.47 -0.34 -17.34
N LEU A 158 5.25 0.40 -16.55
CA LEU A 158 4.91 0.65 -15.14
C LEU A 158 3.58 1.41 -15.03
N LEU A 159 3.38 2.48 -15.81
CA LEU A 159 2.13 3.25 -15.80
C LEU A 159 0.93 2.41 -16.22
N LYS A 160 1.08 1.54 -17.23
CA LYS A 160 0.04 0.58 -17.64
C LYS A 160 -0.30 -0.39 -16.51
N SER A 161 0.71 -0.93 -15.84
CA SER A 161 0.53 -1.86 -14.72
C SER A 161 -0.19 -1.20 -13.54
N VAL A 162 0.19 0.05 -13.19
CA VAL A 162 -0.46 0.85 -12.15
C VAL A 162 -1.93 1.13 -12.50
N ARG A 163 -2.19 1.55 -13.76
CA ARG A 163 -3.55 1.76 -14.26
C ARG A 163 -4.37 0.47 -14.29
N HIS A 164 -3.75 -0.66 -14.66
CA HIS A 164 -4.37 -1.97 -14.67
C HIS A 164 -4.72 -2.40 -13.24
N ALA A 165 -3.91 -2.07 -12.23
CA ALA A 165 -4.26 -2.34 -10.83
C ALA A 165 -5.40 -1.44 -10.29
N GLY A 166 -5.94 -0.54 -11.10
CA GLY A 166 -7.02 0.38 -10.72
C GLY A 166 -6.51 1.63 -10.01
N ILE A 167 -5.20 1.86 -9.97
CA ILE A 167 -4.63 3.08 -9.38
C ILE A 167 -4.64 4.18 -10.45
N ILE A 168 -5.40 5.23 -10.17
CA ILE A 168 -5.58 6.36 -11.08
C ILE A 168 -4.81 7.61 -10.62
N GLY A 169 -4.25 7.59 -9.41
CA GLY A 169 -3.40 8.65 -8.91
C GLY A 169 -2.56 8.22 -7.71
N LEU A 170 -1.31 8.67 -7.69
CA LEU A 170 -0.35 8.49 -6.61
C LEU A 170 0.06 9.86 -6.10
N TYR A 171 -0.22 10.13 -4.82
CA TYR A 171 0.02 11.44 -4.23
C TYR A 171 0.94 11.31 -3.04
N LYS A 172 2.03 12.08 -3.03
CA LYS A 172 3.02 12.04 -1.94
C LYS A 172 2.43 12.47 -0.58
N ARG A 173 1.41 13.32 -0.58
CA ARG A 173 0.79 13.89 0.61
C ARG A 173 -0.73 13.80 0.54
N ARG A 174 -1.37 13.65 1.70
CA ARG A 174 -2.84 13.58 1.85
C ARG A 174 -3.54 14.79 1.25
N GLU A 175 -2.97 15.98 1.44
CA GLU A 175 -3.55 17.23 0.92
C GLU A 175 -3.75 17.21 -0.59
N MET A 176 -2.73 16.79 -1.33
CA MET A 176 -2.80 16.71 -2.79
C MET A 176 -3.85 15.68 -3.23
N ALA A 177 -3.94 14.57 -2.50
CA ALA A 177 -4.90 13.51 -2.77
C ALA A 177 -6.34 13.94 -2.51
N ILE A 178 -6.59 14.60 -1.36
CA ILE A 178 -7.90 15.18 -1.00
C ILE A 178 -8.34 16.21 -2.04
N LYS A 179 -7.45 17.12 -2.43
CA LYS A 179 -7.73 18.13 -3.46
C LYS A 179 -8.07 17.47 -4.80
N ALA A 180 -7.31 16.46 -5.22
CA ALA A 180 -7.58 15.73 -6.44
C ALA A 180 -8.88 14.90 -6.39
N PHE A 181 -9.25 14.40 -5.20
CA PHE A 181 -10.46 13.63 -4.98
C PHE A 181 -11.73 14.49 -4.89
N SER A 182 -11.59 15.78 -4.57
CA SER A 182 -12.70 16.73 -4.37
C SER A 182 -13.74 16.69 -5.49
N ARG A 183 -13.31 16.60 -6.76
CA ARG A 183 -14.22 16.50 -7.92
C ARG A 183 -15.11 15.24 -7.92
N TYR A 184 -14.60 14.12 -7.41
CA TYR A 184 -15.38 12.87 -7.37
C TYR A 184 -16.50 12.94 -6.34
N ILE A 185 -16.34 13.75 -5.31
CA ILE A 185 -17.42 14.06 -4.36
C ILE A 185 -18.51 14.88 -5.05
N ASP A 186 -18.13 15.86 -5.89
CA ASP A 186 -19.09 16.65 -6.66
C ASP A 186 -19.87 15.81 -7.67
N GLU A 187 -19.18 14.91 -8.38
CA GLU A 187 -19.75 14.03 -9.41
C GLU A 187 -20.64 12.91 -8.82
N GLU A 188 -20.41 12.49 -7.58
CA GLU A 188 -21.16 11.40 -6.96
C GLU A 188 -22.63 11.76 -6.71
N SER A 189 -23.53 10.86 -7.08
CA SER A 189 -24.99 11.07 -7.10
C SER A 189 -25.79 10.02 -6.33
N SER A 190 -25.14 9.01 -5.76
CA SER A 190 -25.79 7.90 -5.06
C SER A 190 -25.35 7.79 -3.60
N GLU A 191 -24.08 7.45 -3.36
CA GLU A 191 -23.57 7.19 -2.00
C GLU A 191 -22.10 7.57 -1.85
N ILE A 192 -21.78 8.23 -0.75
CA ILE A 192 -20.40 8.41 -0.28
C ILE A 192 -20.25 7.71 1.07
N MET A 193 -19.09 7.09 1.29
CA MET A 193 -18.73 6.55 2.59
C MET A 193 -17.36 7.04 3.01
N VAL A 194 -17.26 7.47 4.27
CA VAL A 194 -16.03 7.93 4.91
C VAL A 194 -15.66 6.94 6.00
N VAL A 195 -14.43 6.45 5.97
CA VAL A 195 -13.85 5.55 6.99
C VAL A 195 -12.67 6.27 7.63
N GLY A 196 -12.59 6.22 8.95
CA GLY A 196 -11.40 6.70 9.63
C GLY A 196 -11.44 6.58 11.14
N SER A 197 -10.37 7.04 11.76
CA SER A 197 -10.22 7.16 13.21
C SER A 197 -11.31 8.03 13.83
N SER A 198 -11.42 9.23 13.28
CA SER A 198 -12.27 10.33 13.69
C SER A 198 -12.43 11.25 12.47
N LEU A 199 -13.25 12.30 12.59
CA LEU A 199 -13.30 13.35 11.59
C LEU A 199 -12.20 14.40 11.74
N LYS A 200 -11.42 14.38 12.83
CA LYS A 200 -10.37 15.40 13.06
C LYS A 200 -9.35 15.43 11.92
N GLY A 201 -8.98 14.27 11.38
CA GLY A 201 -8.07 14.19 10.24
C GLY A 201 -8.56 14.91 8.98
N LEU A 202 -9.88 15.12 8.85
CA LEU A 202 -10.51 15.89 7.79
C LEU A 202 -10.77 17.35 8.18
N LEU A 203 -11.01 17.63 9.47
CA LEU A 203 -11.47 18.94 9.95
C LEU A 203 -10.35 19.85 10.49
N GLN A 204 -9.18 19.30 10.82
CA GLN A 204 -8.13 20.04 11.53
C GLN A 204 -7.33 20.99 10.63
N LYS A 205 -7.31 20.76 9.32
CA LYS A 205 -6.50 21.51 8.36
C LYS A 205 -7.40 22.37 7.47
N GLU A 206 -7.06 23.64 7.32
CA GLU A 206 -7.85 24.58 6.50
C GLU A 206 -7.90 24.12 5.04
N GLU A 207 -6.84 23.46 4.58
CA GLU A 207 -6.73 22.89 3.23
C GLU A 207 -7.75 21.78 2.95
N TYR A 208 -8.38 21.20 3.99
CA TYR A 208 -9.37 20.12 3.86
C TYR A 208 -10.80 20.60 4.04
N LYS A 209 -10.98 21.86 4.42
CA LYS A 209 -12.28 22.48 4.70
C LYS A 209 -13.23 22.39 3.51
N GLU A 210 -12.71 22.59 2.29
CA GLU A 210 -13.50 22.45 1.06
C GLU A 210 -14.16 21.06 0.97
N VAL A 211 -13.40 19.99 1.22
CA VAL A 211 -13.92 18.62 1.16
C VAL A 211 -14.89 18.32 2.30
N ALA A 212 -14.62 18.84 3.50
CA ALA A 212 -15.56 18.75 4.63
C ALA A 212 -16.90 19.44 4.32
N GLU A 213 -16.86 20.65 3.75
CA GLU A 213 -18.05 21.41 3.35
C GLU A 213 -18.82 20.70 2.23
N LYS A 214 -18.12 20.12 1.24
CA LYS A 214 -18.75 19.31 0.18
C LYS A 214 -19.45 18.08 0.74
N LEU A 215 -18.81 17.35 1.66
CA LEU A 215 -19.44 16.21 2.32
C LEU A 215 -20.68 16.64 3.11
N ARG A 216 -20.57 17.73 3.89
CA ARG A 216 -21.70 18.30 4.63
C ARG A 216 -22.85 18.69 3.69
N PHE A 217 -22.55 19.32 2.55
CA PHE A 217 -23.58 19.69 1.57
C PHE A 217 -24.22 18.46 0.92
N LYS A 218 -23.41 17.45 0.55
CA LYS A 218 -23.88 16.20 -0.07
C LYS A 218 -24.80 15.39 0.84
N GLN A 219 -24.66 15.47 2.16
CA GLN A 219 -25.60 14.84 3.11
C GLN A 219 -27.06 15.22 2.86
N GLY A 220 -27.33 16.44 2.40
CA GLY A 220 -28.68 16.91 2.08
C GLY A 220 -29.22 16.41 0.74
N LEU A 221 -28.39 15.74 -0.07
CA LEU A 221 -28.71 15.35 -1.44
C LEU A 221 -28.64 13.84 -1.65
N ILE A 222 -27.67 13.17 -1.04
CA ILE A 222 -27.37 11.75 -1.22
C ILE A 222 -27.03 11.11 0.12
N LYS A 223 -26.95 9.78 0.15
CA LYS A 223 -26.56 9.07 1.36
C LYS A 223 -25.06 9.23 1.60
N VAL A 224 -24.66 9.79 2.73
CA VAL A 224 -23.25 9.89 3.10
C VAL A 224 -23.02 9.25 4.47
N LYS A 225 -22.31 8.12 4.49
CA LYS A 225 -22.08 7.27 5.66
C LYS A 225 -20.73 7.56 6.32
N TYR A 226 -20.66 7.45 7.64
CA TYR A 226 -19.41 7.56 8.40
C TYR A 226 -19.19 6.34 9.29
N LEU A 227 -18.10 5.63 9.03
CA LEU A 227 -17.61 4.55 9.88
C LEU A 227 -16.39 5.06 10.64
N LEU A 228 -16.59 5.36 11.93
CA LEU A 228 -15.55 5.89 12.82
C LEU A 228 -15.11 4.84 13.83
N THR A 229 -13.97 5.04 14.50
CA THR A 229 -13.56 4.14 15.61
C THR A 229 -14.52 4.27 16.78
N HIS A 230 -14.79 3.18 17.50
CA HIS A 230 -15.50 3.25 18.76
C HIS A 230 -14.58 3.79 19.89
N PRO A 231 -15.05 4.72 20.77
CA PRO A 231 -14.23 5.25 21.86
C PRO A 231 -13.59 4.22 22.80
N ILE A 232 -14.22 3.05 23.01
CA ILE A 232 -13.73 1.98 23.89
C ILE A 232 -12.40 1.37 23.42
N VAL A 233 -12.18 1.30 22.11
CA VAL A 233 -10.95 0.74 21.52
C VAL A 233 -9.94 1.82 21.14
N ALA A 234 -10.25 3.10 21.39
CA ALA A 234 -9.44 4.22 20.93
C ALA A 234 -8.03 4.23 21.55
N ASP A 235 -7.92 3.83 22.82
CA ASP A 235 -6.67 3.88 23.57
C ASP A 235 -5.69 2.73 23.22
N PHE A 236 -6.14 1.67 22.53
CA PHE A 236 -5.24 0.60 22.07
C PHE A 236 -4.10 1.11 21.18
N ARG A 237 -4.31 2.25 20.50
CA ARG A 237 -3.29 2.91 19.67
C ARG A 237 -2.70 4.18 20.28
N ALA A 238 -3.13 4.61 21.48
CA ALA A 238 -2.62 5.84 22.09
C ALA A 238 -1.10 5.81 22.28
N ASN A 239 -0.56 4.65 22.69
CA ASN A 239 0.88 4.43 22.83
C ASN A 239 1.65 4.57 21.51
N GLN A 240 1.09 4.06 20.41
CA GLN A 240 1.71 4.15 19.08
C GLN A 240 1.71 5.58 18.54
N GLU A 241 0.74 6.39 18.94
CA GLU A 241 0.63 7.81 18.58
C GLU A 241 1.34 8.76 19.57
N ASN A 242 1.96 8.25 20.63
CA ASN A 242 2.50 9.06 21.75
C ASN A 242 1.47 10.04 22.34
N ARG A 243 0.22 9.59 22.48
CA ARG A 243 -0.90 10.40 23.00
C ARG A 243 -1.29 9.96 24.39
N ARG A 244 -1.85 10.90 25.16
CA ARG A 244 -2.40 10.56 26.48
C ARG A 244 -3.66 9.70 26.31
N PRO A 245 -3.91 8.74 27.23
CA PRO A 245 -5.15 8.00 27.24
C PRO A 245 -6.36 8.95 27.25
N THR A 246 -7.49 8.52 26.70
CA THR A 246 -8.72 9.28 26.45
C THR A 246 -8.66 10.33 25.32
N GLU A 247 -7.50 10.82 24.90
CA GLU A 247 -7.44 11.90 23.90
C GLU A 247 -8.03 11.52 22.54
N ILE A 248 -7.83 10.27 22.12
CA ILE A 248 -8.39 9.74 20.87
C ILE A 248 -9.90 9.52 21.03
N GLY A 249 -10.32 9.04 22.19
CA GLY A 249 -11.73 8.89 22.53
C GLY A 249 -12.49 10.23 22.51
N LEU A 250 -11.95 11.27 23.14
CA LEU A 250 -12.49 12.63 23.09
C LEU A 250 -12.59 13.18 21.66
N GLU A 251 -11.59 12.87 20.83
CA GLU A 251 -11.59 13.26 19.43
C GLU A 251 -12.71 12.58 18.61
N ILE A 252 -13.00 11.32 18.90
CA ILE A 252 -14.13 10.60 18.31
C ILE A 252 -15.45 11.22 18.77
N ILE A 253 -15.59 11.53 20.06
CA ILE A 253 -16.81 12.15 20.61
C ILE A 253 -17.06 13.52 19.95
N LYS A 254 -16.02 14.35 19.78
CA LYS A 254 -16.11 15.61 19.02
C LYS A 254 -16.50 15.43 17.55
N SER A 255 -16.14 14.29 16.96
CA SER A 255 -16.56 13.94 15.60
C SER A 255 -18.07 13.67 15.57
N LEU A 256 -18.61 13.00 16.59
CA LEU A 256 -20.06 12.80 16.73
C LEU A 256 -20.82 14.11 16.94
N GLU A 257 -20.28 15.02 17.76
CA GLU A 257 -20.83 16.39 17.90
C GLU A 257 -20.87 17.10 16.54
N THR A 258 -19.79 17.01 15.76
CA THR A 258 -19.74 17.62 14.42
C THR A 258 -20.78 17.01 13.48
N LEU A 259 -20.94 15.68 13.49
CA LEU A 259 -21.92 14.99 12.64
C LEU A 259 -23.37 15.33 13.02
N ARG A 260 -23.65 15.46 14.32
CA ARG A 260 -24.93 15.97 14.82
C ARG A 260 -25.18 17.38 14.31
N ASP A 261 -24.20 18.27 14.42
CA ASP A 261 -24.32 19.67 14.00
C ASP A 261 -24.43 19.81 12.47
N TRP A 262 -23.91 18.84 11.73
CA TRP A 262 -24.10 18.72 10.28
C TRP A 262 -25.47 18.17 9.89
N GLY A 263 -26.27 17.70 10.86
CA GLY A 263 -27.60 17.13 10.62
C GLY A 263 -27.57 15.72 10.02
N VAL A 264 -26.47 14.97 10.22
CA VAL A 264 -26.31 13.63 9.67
C VAL A 264 -27.19 12.64 10.43
N ASP A 265 -28.08 11.93 9.73
CA ASP A 265 -28.94 10.91 10.36
C ASP A 265 -28.11 9.85 11.10
N CYS A 266 -28.54 9.45 12.31
CA CYS A 266 -27.85 8.47 13.14
C CYS A 266 -27.66 7.12 12.43
N SER A 267 -28.58 6.71 11.54
CA SER A 267 -28.46 5.48 10.74
C SER A 267 -27.32 5.52 9.72
N ASN A 268 -26.79 6.72 9.42
CA ASN A 268 -25.63 6.94 8.56
C ASN A 268 -24.32 7.06 9.35
N VAL A 269 -24.32 6.75 10.65
CA VAL A 269 -23.11 6.71 11.47
C VAL A 269 -22.99 5.36 12.19
N ARG A 270 -21.81 4.74 12.10
CA ARG A 270 -21.46 3.56 12.88
C ARG A 270 -20.09 3.71 13.53
N LEU A 271 -19.94 3.07 14.69
CA LEU A 271 -18.72 3.04 15.49
C LEU A 271 -18.11 1.64 15.46
N TYR A 272 -16.97 1.50 14.82
CA TYR A 272 -16.26 0.25 14.62
C TYR A 272 -15.46 -0.17 15.87
N LEU A 273 -15.68 -1.39 16.35
CA LEU A 273 -14.98 -2.04 17.46
C LEU A 273 -13.63 -2.63 17.02
N GLY A 274 -12.79 -1.79 16.43
CA GLY A 274 -11.40 -2.11 16.11
C GLY A 274 -10.61 -0.85 15.82
N THR A 275 -9.29 -0.95 15.74
CA THR A 275 -8.46 0.17 15.32
C THR A 275 -8.54 0.29 13.79
N PRO A 276 -9.07 1.40 13.22
CA PRO A 276 -9.10 1.55 11.78
C PRO A 276 -7.67 1.68 11.27
N THR A 277 -7.39 0.90 10.24
CA THR A 277 -6.08 0.75 9.63
C THR A 277 -5.84 1.74 8.50
N CYS A 278 -6.83 2.55 8.11
CA CYS A 278 -6.69 3.59 7.09
C CYS A 278 -7.68 4.74 7.28
N PHE A 279 -7.40 5.87 6.62
CA PHE A 279 -8.40 6.90 6.31
C PHE A 279 -8.79 6.75 4.85
N ALA A 280 -10.09 6.67 4.55
CA ALA A 280 -10.56 6.52 3.18
C ALA A 280 -11.90 7.20 2.93
N ILE A 281 -12.08 7.70 1.71
CA ILE A 281 -13.35 8.23 1.21
C ILE A 281 -13.68 7.47 -0.06
N LYS A 282 -14.88 6.89 -0.15
CA LYS A 282 -15.31 6.07 -1.28
C LYS A 282 -16.61 6.61 -1.86
N THR A 283 -16.62 6.82 -3.17
CA THR A 283 -17.82 7.08 -3.97
C THR A 283 -18.33 5.75 -4.57
N THR A 284 -19.18 5.81 -5.59
CA THR A 284 -19.59 4.62 -6.34
C THR A 284 -18.45 4.08 -7.20
N ARG A 285 -17.64 4.98 -7.78
CA ARG A 285 -16.61 4.62 -8.77
C ARG A 285 -15.18 4.93 -8.37
N GLN A 286 -14.95 5.78 -7.38
CA GLN A 286 -13.61 6.19 -6.98
C GLN A 286 -13.41 6.08 -5.47
N MET A 287 -12.16 5.88 -5.07
CA MET A 287 -11.79 5.79 -3.68
C MET A 287 -10.47 6.53 -3.43
N LEU A 288 -10.47 7.41 -2.45
CA LEU A 288 -9.26 7.94 -1.85
C LEU A 288 -8.87 7.01 -0.70
N VAL A 289 -7.64 6.52 -0.74
CA VAL A 289 -7.06 5.71 0.33
C VAL A 289 -5.81 6.40 0.86
N ASN A 290 -5.79 6.66 2.15
CA ASN A 290 -4.57 6.92 2.89
C ASN A 290 -4.34 5.74 3.85
N PRO A 291 -3.40 4.85 3.52
CA PRO A 291 -3.19 3.59 4.24
C PRO A 291 -2.53 3.78 5.60
N TYR A 292 -2.17 5.02 5.98
CA TYR A 292 -1.55 5.29 7.27
C TYR A 292 -2.55 5.95 8.24
N PRO A 293 -2.94 5.29 9.34
CA PRO A 293 -4.01 5.78 10.20
C PRO A 293 -3.55 6.79 11.27
N TYR A 294 -2.25 6.88 11.56
CA TYR A 294 -1.73 7.64 12.71
C TYR A 294 -1.40 9.09 12.37
N ILE A 295 -2.01 10.03 13.11
CA ILE A 295 -2.15 11.44 12.73
C ILE A 295 -0.83 12.11 12.30
N SER A 296 0.24 12.01 13.09
CA SER A 296 1.48 12.75 12.87
C SER A 296 2.17 12.44 11.54
N VAL A 297 2.13 11.17 11.11
CA VAL A 297 2.75 10.72 9.86
C VAL A 297 1.73 10.64 8.72
N SER A 298 0.45 10.52 9.05
CA SER A 298 -0.61 10.28 8.07
C SER A 298 -0.82 11.41 7.06
N PHE A 299 -0.52 12.66 7.42
CA PHE A 299 -0.62 13.80 6.51
C PHE A 299 0.50 13.81 5.45
N ASP A 300 1.70 13.36 5.84
CA ASP A 300 2.89 13.26 4.98
C ASP A 300 3.05 11.87 4.36
N SER A 301 2.05 11.00 4.52
CA SER A 301 2.04 9.66 3.94
C SER A 301 1.48 9.66 2.51
N PRO A 302 2.02 8.81 1.63
CA PRO A 302 1.47 8.60 0.29
C PRO A 302 0.00 8.17 0.32
N CYS A 303 -0.78 8.65 -0.63
CA CYS A 303 -2.18 8.31 -0.82
C CYS A 303 -2.42 7.80 -2.23
N LEU A 304 -3.38 6.89 -2.34
CA LEU A 304 -3.82 6.30 -3.61
C LEU A 304 -5.20 6.85 -3.96
N LEU A 305 -5.40 7.16 -5.23
CA LEU A 305 -6.73 7.25 -5.82
C LEU A 305 -6.97 5.99 -6.63
N LEU A 306 -8.06 5.31 -6.34
CA LEU A 306 -8.47 4.06 -6.95
C LEU A 306 -9.74 4.27 -7.77
N GLU A 307 -9.86 3.53 -8.86
CA GLU A 307 -11.04 3.47 -9.71
C GLU A 307 -11.63 2.06 -9.68
N TYR A 308 -12.94 2.00 -9.53
CA TYR A 308 -13.69 0.76 -9.70
C TYR A 308 -13.70 0.37 -11.17
N SER A 309 -13.25 -0.85 -11.46
CA SER A 309 -13.31 -1.45 -12.78
C SER A 309 -14.26 -2.65 -12.74
N PRO A 310 -15.44 -2.59 -13.38
CA PRO A 310 -16.35 -3.73 -13.44
C PRO A 310 -15.69 -4.87 -14.23
N GLU A 311 -15.79 -6.09 -13.70
CA GLU A 311 -15.19 -7.32 -14.23
C GLU A 311 -15.35 -7.43 -15.75
N SER A 312 -14.25 -7.26 -16.49
CA SER A 312 -14.19 -7.51 -17.92
C SER A 312 -12.78 -7.97 -18.30
N GLY A 313 -12.44 -9.21 -17.93
CA GLY A 313 -11.20 -9.87 -18.34
C GLY A 313 -10.69 -10.89 -17.32
N SER A 314 -9.79 -11.77 -17.77
CA SER A 314 -9.07 -12.76 -16.94
C SER A 314 -8.13 -12.14 -15.90
N GLU A 315 -7.85 -10.84 -16.02
CA GLU A 315 -7.05 -10.05 -15.08
C GLU A 315 -7.98 -9.02 -14.42
N ARG A 316 -8.08 -9.03 -13.08
CA ARG A 316 -9.02 -8.19 -12.30
C ARG A 316 -8.45 -6.78 -12.12
N PRO A 317 -8.91 -5.75 -12.87
CA PRO A 317 -8.26 -4.46 -12.86
C PRO A 317 -8.64 -3.57 -11.65
N GLY A 318 -9.46 -4.10 -10.74
CA GLY A 318 -10.01 -3.41 -9.58
C GLY A 318 -9.52 -3.92 -8.23
N TYR A 319 -8.49 -4.80 -8.19
CA TYR A 319 -8.07 -5.52 -6.98
C TYR A 319 -7.97 -4.62 -5.74
N PHE A 320 -7.25 -3.49 -5.83
CA PHE A 320 -7.11 -2.58 -4.69
C PHE A 320 -8.46 -1.97 -4.27
N PHE A 321 -9.28 -1.54 -5.22
CA PHE A 321 -10.60 -0.98 -4.90
C PHE A 321 -11.46 -2.03 -4.18
N ASP A 322 -11.49 -3.26 -4.69
CA ASP A 322 -12.30 -4.33 -4.16
C ASP A 322 -11.81 -4.82 -2.78
N GLU A 323 -10.51 -4.97 -2.59
CA GLU A 323 -9.93 -5.33 -1.29
C GLU A 323 -10.17 -4.24 -0.25
N PHE A 324 -9.92 -2.97 -0.58
CA PHE A 324 -10.19 -1.88 0.38
C PHE A 324 -11.68 -1.77 0.68
N LYS A 325 -12.54 -1.90 -0.32
CA LYS A 325 -14.01 -1.92 -0.15
C LYS A 325 -14.42 -3.06 0.78
N SER A 326 -13.96 -4.28 0.53
CA SER A 326 -14.31 -5.46 1.33
C SER A 326 -13.82 -5.34 2.77
N ARG A 327 -12.53 -5.01 2.96
CA ARG A 327 -11.86 -5.07 4.27
C ARG A 327 -12.15 -3.87 5.17
N HIS A 328 -12.37 -2.67 4.61
CA HIS A 328 -12.53 -1.45 5.41
C HIS A 328 -13.95 -0.89 5.37
N PHE A 329 -14.63 -0.96 4.22
CA PHE A 329 -16.01 -0.48 4.10
C PHE A 329 -17.02 -1.58 4.43
N GLY A 330 -16.70 -2.85 4.13
CA GLY A 330 -17.54 -4.00 4.45
C GLY A 330 -17.78 -4.21 5.94
N ALA A 331 -16.90 -3.70 6.81
CA ALA A 331 -17.10 -3.69 8.25
C ALA A 331 -18.42 -3.01 8.66
N TRP A 332 -18.93 -2.09 7.84
CA TRP A 332 -20.23 -1.46 8.04
C TRP A 332 -21.36 -2.47 8.24
N ASP A 333 -21.37 -3.58 7.51
CA ASP A 333 -22.46 -4.56 7.55
C ASP A 333 -22.24 -5.69 8.58
N THR A 334 -21.23 -5.55 9.43
CA THR A 334 -20.87 -6.55 10.46
C THR A 334 -21.29 -6.12 11.86
N ASP A 335 -21.33 -7.08 12.79
CA ASP A 335 -21.59 -6.83 14.22
C ASP A 335 -20.50 -6.00 14.92
N LEU A 336 -19.35 -5.79 14.25
CA LEU A 336 -18.28 -4.93 14.75
C LEU A 336 -18.59 -3.44 14.56
N ALA A 337 -19.55 -3.07 13.72
CA ALA A 337 -19.94 -1.68 13.48
C ALA A 337 -21.21 -1.33 14.27
N VAL A 338 -21.02 -0.74 15.44
CA VAL A 338 -22.08 -0.42 16.40
C VAL A 338 -22.88 0.80 15.96
N HIS A 339 -24.20 0.70 16.04
CA HIS A 339 -25.12 1.79 15.72
C HIS A 339 -25.23 2.80 16.86
N ILE A 340 -25.39 4.08 16.50
CA ILE A 340 -25.90 5.09 17.42
C ILE A 340 -27.39 5.32 17.12
N GLN A 341 -28.22 5.42 18.15
CA GLN A 341 -29.67 5.66 18.00
C GLN A 341 -30.02 7.13 18.19
N ASN A 342 -29.27 7.82 19.04
CA ASN A 342 -29.45 9.23 19.37
C ASN A 342 -28.09 9.84 19.73
N TYR A 343 -27.73 10.97 19.11
CA TYR A 343 -26.45 11.62 19.35
C TYR A 343 -26.27 12.05 20.79
N ASP A 344 -27.24 12.77 21.38
CA ASP A 344 -27.06 13.35 22.71
C ASP A 344 -26.91 12.27 23.79
N GLN A 345 -27.68 11.17 23.67
CA GLN A 345 -27.52 10.01 24.54
C GLN A 345 -26.17 9.33 24.34
N ALA A 346 -25.77 9.07 23.09
CA ALA A 346 -24.50 8.40 22.79
C ALA A 346 -23.29 9.24 23.24
N ILE A 347 -23.29 10.54 22.93
CA ILE A 347 -22.25 11.49 23.31
C ILE A 347 -22.16 11.57 24.84
N GLY A 348 -23.28 11.74 25.55
CA GLY A 348 -23.32 11.76 27.01
C GLY A 348 -22.76 10.49 27.63
N TYR A 349 -23.20 9.33 27.13
CA TYR A 349 -22.71 8.01 27.57
C TYR A 349 -21.20 7.85 27.36
N TYR A 350 -20.68 8.22 26.18
CA TYR A 350 -19.26 8.08 25.90
C TYR A 350 -18.38 9.04 26.70
N TYR A 351 -18.85 10.26 27.00
CA TYR A 351 -18.13 11.16 27.91
C TYR A 351 -18.05 10.57 29.31
N GLU A 352 -19.14 10.00 29.83
CA GLU A 352 -19.18 9.38 31.16
C GLU A 352 -18.24 8.16 31.24
N LYS A 353 -18.25 7.30 30.22
CA LYS A 353 -17.52 6.02 30.22
C LYS A 353 -16.05 6.12 29.80
N LEU A 354 -15.59 7.28 29.35
CA LEU A 354 -14.27 7.39 28.73
C LEU A 354 -13.12 6.99 29.65
N SER A 355 -13.18 7.43 30.91
CA SER A 355 -12.20 7.09 31.93
C SER A 355 -12.22 5.60 32.27
N ASP A 356 -13.41 5.01 32.38
CA ASP A 356 -13.60 3.58 32.63
C ASP A 356 -12.97 2.74 31.50
N TYR A 357 -13.23 3.11 30.24
CA TYR A 357 -12.65 2.45 29.07
C TYR A 357 -11.13 2.53 29.05
N SER A 358 -10.59 3.72 29.32
CA SER A 358 -9.16 3.96 29.34
C SER A 358 -8.44 3.12 30.41
N TYR A 359 -9.05 3.01 31.59
CA TYR A 359 -8.57 2.14 32.66
C TYR A 359 -8.58 0.65 32.25
N GLN A 360 -9.69 0.18 31.67
CA GLN A 360 -9.82 -1.21 31.20
C GLN A 360 -8.79 -1.55 30.12
N VAL A 361 -8.62 -0.69 29.12
CA VAL A 361 -7.63 -0.87 28.05
C VAL A 361 -6.21 -0.91 28.63
N SER A 362 -5.89 -0.03 29.59
CA SER A 362 -4.58 -0.01 30.24
C SER A 362 -4.32 -1.31 31.01
N SER A 363 -5.32 -1.81 31.75
CA SER A 363 -5.24 -3.11 32.45
C SER A 363 -4.97 -4.26 31.50
N LEU A 364 -5.71 -4.33 30.37
CA LEU A 364 -5.53 -5.37 29.35
C LEU A 364 -4.14 -5.34 28.72
N ILE A 365 -3.61 -4.13 28.44
CA ILE A 365 -2.25 -3.98 27.90
C ILE A 365 -1.20 -4.44 28.92
N GLU A 366 -1.39 -4.14 30.21
CA GLU A 366 -0.49 -4.60 31.27
C GLU A 366 -0.54 -6.11 31.48
N GLU A 367 -1.72 -6.71 31.44
CA GLU A 367 -1.90 -8.17 31.49
C GLU A 367 -1.26 -8.84 30.27
N GLY A 368 -1.44 -8.28 29.08
CA GLY A 368 -0.80 -8.76 27.85
C GLY A 368 0.73 -8.71 27.91
N LYS A 369 1.32 -7.71 28.58
CA LYS A 369 2.77 -7.64 28.84
C LYS A 369 3.27 -8.68 29.84
N LYS A 370 2.40 -9.15 30.75
CA LYS A 370 2.71 -10.17 31.77
C LYS A 370 2.47 -11.59 31.27
N ALA A 371 1.69 -11.77 30.20
CA ALA A 371 1.46 -13.06 29.58
C ALA A 371 2.79 -13.61 29.03
N PRO A 372 3.21 -14.84 29.39
CA PRO A 372 4.37 -15.45 28.79
C PRO A 372 4.09 -15.61 27.30
N VAL A 373 5.01 -15.10 26.46
CA VAL A 373 5.02 -15.38 25.02
C VAL A 373 5.20 -16.89 24.90
N ARG A 374 4.09 -17.60 24.62
CA ARG A 374 4.07 -19.04 24.40
C ARG A 374 4.38 -19.37 22.96
#